data_AF-A0A967VVP6-F1
#
_entry.id   AF-A0A967VVP6-F1
#
_cell.length_a   1.000
_cell.length_b   1.000
_cell.length_c   1.000
_cell.angle_alpha   90.00
_cell.angle_beta   90.00
_cell.angle_gamma   90.00
#
_symmetry.space_group_name_H-M   'P 1'
#
loop_
_entity.id
_entity.type
_entity.pdbx_description
1 polymer ?
#
loop_
_entity_poly.entity_id
_entity_poly.type
_entity_poly.pdbx_seq_one_letter_code
_entity_poly.pdbx_strand_id
1 'polypeptide(L)'
;YVNVVTYTGTGASNSITGVGFQPDFVWIKNRDQADAHQIFDSVRGVTKYLSSDATTVETADADTLTSFDSDGFTVDADVKVNTNNENYV
;
A
#
# COMPACT_ATOMS: atom_id res chain seq x y z
N TYR A 1 -0.43 17.33 -1.41
CA TYR A 1 -1.27 16.97 -2.58
C TYR A 1 -2.01 15.69 -2.26
N VAL A 2 -3.14 15.42 -2.91
CA VAL A 2 -3.89 14.16 -2.77
C VAL A 2 -4.32 13.72 -4.16
N ASN A 3 -4.20 12.43 -4.44
CA ASN A 3 -4.69 11.78 -5.65
C ASN A 3 -5.18 10.37 -5.29
N VAL A 4 -6.02 9.79 -6.14
CA VAL A 4 -6.54 8.42 -6.00
C VAL A 4 -6.21 7.67 -7.29
N VAL A 5 -5.58 6.52 -7.14
CA VAL A 5 -5.27 5.60 -8.24
C VAL A 5 -5.91 4.26 -7.91
N THR A 6 -6.15 3.44 -8.93
CA THR A 6 -6.58 2.05 -8.74
C THR A 6 -5.60 1.16 -9.46
N TYR A 7 -5.31 -0.01 -8.89
CA TYR A 7 -4.45 -1.00 -9.53
C TYR A 7 -4.99 -2.41 -9.31
N THR A 8 -4.58 -3.32 -10.19
CA THR A 8 -4.81 -4.75 -10.02
C THR A 8 -3.55 -5.37 -9.45
N GLY A 9 -3.69 -6.16 -8.38
CA GLY A 9 -2.57 -6.81 -7.73
C GLY A 9 -1.95 -7.89 -8.62
N THR A 10 -0.65 -8.11 -8.42
CA THR A 10 0.15 -9.03 -9.25
C THR A 10 0.70 -10.22 -8.45
N GLY A 11 0.62 -10.21 -7.12
CA GLY A 11 1.22 -11.22 -6.24
C GLY A 11 2.76 -11.23 -6.25
N ALA A 12 3.38 -10.14 -6.73
CA ALA A 12 4.82 -9.90 -6.79
C ALA A 12 5.07 -8.38 -6.77
N SER A 13 6.32 -7.93 -6.63
CA SER A 13 6.66 -6.49 -6.68
C SER A 13 5.91 -5.73 -7.79
N ASN A 14 5.21 -4.67 -7.37
CA ASN A 14 4.30 -3.89 -8.21
C ASN A 14 4.50 -2.41 -7.94
N SER A 15 4.88 -1.66 -8.97
CA SER A 15 5.07 -0.20 -8.89
C SER A 15 3.81 0.50 -9.37
N ILE A 16 3.17 1.24 -8.47
CA ILE A 16 1.93 1.99 -8.71
C ILE A 16 2.35 3.43 -9.02
N THR A 17 2.23 3.80 -10.29
CA THR A 17 2.59 5.13 -10.82
C THR A 17 1.35 5.94 -11.20
N GLY A 18 1.53 7.19 -11.66
CA GLY A 18 0.42 8.06 -12.04
C GLY A 18 -0.21 8.82 -10.86
N VAL A 19 0.44 8.81 -9.70
CA VAL A 19 0.02 9.62 -8.55
C VAL A 19 0.29 11.11 -8.80
N GLY A 20 1.32 11.44 -9.57
CA GLY A 20 1.73 12.79 -9.96
C GLY A 20 2.69 13.47 -8.98
N PHE A 21 3.07 12.78 -7.91
CA PHE A 21 3.99 13.26 -6.86
C PHE A 21 4.48 12.09 -6.00
N GLN A 22 5.55 12.32 -5.24
CA GLN A 22 5.98 11.41 -4.18
C GLN A 22 5.03 11.53 -2.98
N PRO A 23 4.29 10.47 -2.61
CA PRO A 23 3.40 10.52 -1.47
C PRO A 23 4.18 10.43 -0.14
N ASP A 24 3.75 11.21 0.85
CA ASP A 24 4.17 11.05 2.26
C ASP A 24 3.21 10.16 3.06
N PHE A 25 2.04 9.88 2.51
CA PHE A 25 0.99 9.08 3.11
C PHE A 25 0.31 8.24 2.03
N VAL A 26 0.17 6.95 2.28
CA VAL A 26 -0.49 5.99 1.38
C VAL A 26 -1.50 5.18 2.20
N TRP A 27 -2.73 5.09 1.69
CA TRP A 27 -3.79 4.26 2.25
C TRP A 27 -4.22 3.30 1.16
N ILE A 28 -4.23 2.00 1.46
CA ILE A 28 -4.53 0.94 0.49
C ILE A 28 -5.71 0.13 1.01
N LYS A 29 -6.68 -0.12 0.13
CA LYS A 29 -7.79 -1.04 0.40
C LYS A 29 -7.97 -2.05 -0.73
N ASN A 30 -7.84 -3.33 -0.39
CA ASN A 30 -8.38 -4.42 -1.19
C ASN A 30 -9.91 -4.26 -1.34
N ARG A 31 -10.38 -4.13 -2.57
CA ARG A 31 -11.81 -3.96 -2.91
C ARG A 31 -12.53 -5.27 -3.17
N ASP A 32 -11.80 -6.37 -3.27
CA ASP A 32 -12.36 -7.69 -3.59
C ASP A 32 -12.47 -8.59 -2.34
N GLN A 33 -11.72 -8.31 -1.27
CA GLN A 33 -11.78 -9.02 0.01
C GLN A 33 -12.09 -8.10 1.21
N ALA A 34 -12.52 -8.73 2.30
CA ALA A 34 -12.76 -8.07 3.59
C ALA A 34 -11.46 -7.83 4.39
N ASP A 35 -10.33 -7.61 3.72
CA ASP A 35 -9.06 -7.33 4.38
C ASP A 35 -9.05 -5.96 5.05
N ALA A 36 -8.24 -5.82 6.09
CA ALA A 36 -8.03 -4.54 6.72
C ALA A 36 -7.36 -3.53 5.77
N HIS A 37 -7.59 -2.24 6.02
CA HIS A 37 -6.97 -1.18 5.24
C HIS A 37 -5.57 -0.93 5.76
N GLN A 38 -4.61 -0.83 4.85
CA GLN A 38 -3.21 -0.66 5.19
C GLN A 38 -2.82 0.81 5.06
N ILE A 39 -2.26 1.37 6.12
CA ILE A 39 -1.88 2.78 6.21
C ILE A 39 -0.36 2.87 6.36
N PHE A 40 0.27 3.61 5.46
CA PHE A 40 1.71 3.84 5.42
C PHE A 40 2.00 5.35 5.42
N ASP A 41 3.14 5.72 5.97
CA ASP A 41 3.65 7.09 5.91
C ASP A 41 5.18 7.13 5.89
N SER A 42 5.72 8.19 5.29
CA SER A 42 7.17 8.35 5.08
C SER A 42 7.96 8.53 6.39
N VAL A 43 7.31 8.93 7.49
CA VAL A 43 7.96 9.12 8.80
C VAL A 43 8.23 7.78 9.48
N ARG A 44 7.28 6.84 9.43
CA ARG A 44 7.49 5.44 9.85
C ARG A 44 8.45 4.73 8.90
N GLY A 45 8.38 5.07 7.62
CA GLY A 45 9.19 4.48 6.56
C GLY A 45 8.48 3.29 5.90
N VAL A 46 9.22 2.60 5.04
CA VAL A 46 8.74 1.44 4.29
C VAL A 46 8.56 0.23 5.20
N THR A 47 7.79 -0.76 4.74
CA THR A 47 7.47 -2.03 5.41
C THR A 47 6.76 -1.91 6.76
N LYS A 48 6.47 -0.69 7.22
CA LYS A 48 5.79 -0.40 8.48
C LYS A 48 4.42 0.18 8.19
N TYR A 49 3.39 -0.39 8.81
CA TYR A 49 2.03 0.05 8.59
C TYR A 49 1.18 0.06 9.86
N LEU A 50 0.07 0.77 9.78
CA LEU A 50 -1.06 0.65 10.67
C LEU A 50 -2.20 -0.06 9.96
N SER A 51 -2.92 -0.88 10.70
CA SER A 51 -4.16 -1.49 10.23
C SER A 51 -5.34 -0.68 10.77
N SER A 52 -6.26 -0.27 9.91
CA SER A 52 -7.38 0.60 10.31
C SER A 52 -8.31 0.01 11.37
N ASP A 53 -8.30 -1.31 11.51
CA ASP A 53 -9.17 -2.12 12.37
C ASP A 53 -8.44 -2.69 13.60
N ALA A 54 -7.16 -2.33 13.80
CA ALA A 54 -6.35 -2.81 14.92
C ALA A 54 -5.94 -1.65 15.83
N THR A 55 -5.71 -1.97 17.10
CA THR A 55 -5.10 -1.04 18.07
C THR A 55 -3.58 -1.18 18.14
N THR A 56 -2.99 -2.08 17.34
CA THR A 56 -1.55 -2.26 17.24
C THR A 56 -0.92 -0.96 16.74
N VAL A 57 0.12 -0.51 17.43
CA VAL A 57 0.73 0.82 17.18
C VAL A 57 1.57 0.84 15.90
N GLU A 58 2.08 -0.31 15.47
CA GLU A 58 2.83 -0.51 14.22
C GLU A 58 2.98 -2.02 13.97
N THR A 59 2.87 -2.46 12.71
CA THR A 59 3.30 -3.78 12.25
C THR A 59 4.42 -3.60 11.23
N ALA A 60 5.41 -4.49 11.25
CA ALA A 60 6.47 -4.57 10.25
C ALA A 60 6.27 -5.81 9.37
N ASP A 61 6.24 -5.62 8.06
CA ASP A 61 6.05 -6.67 7.07
C ASP A 61 6.77 -6.30 5.77
N ALA A 62 7.79 -7.09 5.43
CA ALA A 62 8.66 -6.84 4.29
C ALA A 62 7.94 -6.94 2.95
N ASP A 63 6.82 -7.67 2.90
CA ASP A 63 6.09 -7.94 1.66
C ASP A 63 5.03 -6.86 1.35
N THR A 64 5.01 -5.75 2.10
CA THR A 64 4.05 -4.64 1.92
C THR A 64 4.62 -3.48 1.09
N LEU A 65 4.41 -2.20 1.47
CA LEU A 65 4.98 -1.05 0.76
C LEU A 65 6.50 -1.02 0.95
N THR A 66 7.25 -1.08 -0.15
CA THR A 66 8.72 -1.19 -0.18
C THR A 66 9.41 0.10 -0.62
N SER A 67 8.70 1.05 -1.25
CA SER A 67 9.22 2.39 -1.55
C SER A 67 8.15 3.47 -1.71
N PHE A 68 8.53 4.70 -1.38
CA PHE A 68 7.83 5.92 -1.79
C PHE A 68 8.59 6.50 -2.99
N ASP A 69 7.96 6.48 -4.15
CA ASP A 69 8.59 6.81 -5.43
C ASP A 69 8.21 8.22 -5.89
N SER A 70 8.96 8.82 -6.81
CA SER A 70 8.70 10.19 -7.27
C SER A 70 7.31 10.43 -7.89
N ASP A 71 6.66 9.36 -8.37
CA ASP A 71 5.33 9.37 -9.00
C ASP A 71 4.38 8.31 -8.41
N GLY A 72 4.60 7.91 -7.14
CA GLY A 72 3.73 6.95 -6.47
C GLY A 72 4.46 6.10 -5.44
N PHE A 73 4.25 4.79 -5.48
CA PHE A 73 4.80 3.86 -4.49
C PHE A 73 4.92 2.45 -5.06
N THR A 74 5.77 1.64 -4.44
CA THR A 74 5.91 0.22 -4.78
C THR A 74 5.48 -0.65 -3.61
N VAL A 75 4.70 -1.69 -3.89
CA VAL A 75 4.32 -2.75 -2.94
C VAL A 75 4.91 -4.09 -3.38
N ASP A 76 5.02 -5.05 -2.47
CA ASP A 76 5.38 -6.44 -2.77
C ASP A 76 4.18 -7.39 -2.55
N ALA A 77 4.41 -8.67 -2.29
CA ALA A 77 3.41 -9.73 -2.42
C ALA A 77 2.42 -9.93 -1.25
N ASP A 78 2.34 -9.03 -0.24
CA ASP A 78 1.39 -9.20 0.86
C ASP A 78 -0.07 -9.14 0.38
N VAL A 79 -0.88 -10.03 0.94
CA VAL A 79 -2.26 -10.25 0.48
C VAL A 79 -3.17 -9.06 0.73
N LYS A 80 -2.82 -8.18 1.68
CA LYS A 80 -3.65 -7.01 2.02
C LYS A 80 -3.40 -5.83 1.08
N VAL A 81 -2.34 -5.88 0.27
CA VAL A 81 -1.96 -4.78 -0.63
C VAL A 81 -1.79 -5.19 -2.09
N ASN A 82 -1.59 -6.47 -2.43
CA ASN A 82 -1.19 -6.83 -3.79
C ASN A 82 -1.43 -8.31 -4.18
N THR A 83 -2.51 -8.94 -3.70
CA THR A 83 -2.90 -10.28 -4.18
C THR A 83 -3.15 -10.28 -5.70
N ASN A 84 -2.64 -11.30 -6.38
CA ASN A 84 -2.79 -11.45 -7.83
C ASN A 84 -4.27 -11.45 -8.25
N ASN A 85 -4.60 -10.65 -9.25
CA ASN A 85 -5.95 -10.46 -9.82
C ASN A 85 -7.00 -9.84 -8.89
N GLU A 86 -6.61 -9.28 -7.74
CA GLU A 86 -7.52 -8.50 -6.90
C GLU A 86 -7.38 -7.01 -7.15
N ASN A 87 -8.46 -6.25 -6.95
CA ASN A 87 -8.51 -4.82 -7.23
C ASN A 87 -8.29 -3.98 -5.98
N TYR A 88 -7.45 -2.96 -6.10
CA TYR A 88 -7.07 -2.07 -5.02
C TYR A 88 -7.39 -0.61 -5.35
N VAL A 89 -7.55 0.20 -4.31
CA VAL A 89 -7.59 1.66 -4.33
C VAL A 89 -6.66 2.22 -3.28
#